data_AF-A0A7X3Y6E2-F1
#
_entry.id   AF-A0A7X3Y6E2-F1
#
_cell.length_a   1.000
_cell.length_b   1.000
_cell.length_c   1.000
_cell.angle_alpha   90.00
_cell.angle_beta   90.00
_cell.angle_gamma   90.00
#
_symmetry.space_group_name_H-M   'P 1'
#
loop_
_entity.id
_entity.type
_entity.pdbx_description
1 polymer ?
#
loop_
_entity_poly.entity_id
_entity_poly.type
_entity_poly.pdbx_seq_one_letter_code
_entity_poly.pdbx_strand_id
1 'polypeptide(L)' 'MDTRTFAGLLAATPPTALRIIELTAELTRHDGSLDLDAAAARQKDVDAASAQAQDYASTTGRLKEALRWHLRPRRS' A
#
# COMPACT_ATOMS: atom_id res chain seq x y z
N MET A 1 23.68 -2.78 -0.32
CA MET A 1 22.72 -2.09 0.55
C MET A 1 23.02 -2.49 1.98
N ASP A 2 23.36 -1.53 2.84
CA ASP A 2 23.76 -1.79 4.22
C ASP A 2 22.53 -1.99 5.15
N THR A 3 22.77 -2.53 6.35
CA THR A 3 21.72 -2.86 7.33
C THR A 3 20.92 -1.66 7.83
N ARG A 4 21.47 -0.43 7.83
CA ARG A 4 20.71 0.78 8.20
C ARG A 4 19.70 1.15 7.13
N THR A 5 20.04 0.96 5.86
CA THR A 5 19.11 1.17 4.74
C THR A 5 17.92 0.20 4.81
N PHE A 6 18.16 -1.06 5.19
CA PHE A 6 17.08 -2.04 5.35
C PHE A 6 16.13 -1.71 6.53
N ALA A 7 16.67 -1.29 7.67
CA ALA A 7 15.88 -0.86 8.82
C ALA A 7 15.03 0.39 8.51
N GLY A 8 15.57 1.34 7.76
CA GLY A 8 14.84 2.53 7.30
C GLY A 8 13.64 2.19 6.40
N LEU A 9 13.78 1.19 5.52
CA LEU A 9 12.67 0.71 4.69
C LEU A 9 11.58 0.02 5.52
N LEU A 10 11.95 -0.75 6.55
CA LEU A 10 10.98 -1.38 7.43
C LEU A 10 10.18 -0.34 8.22
N ALA A 11 10.86 0.67 8.77
CA ALA A 11 10.21 1.78 9.47
C ALA A 11 9.28 2.62 8.57
N ALA A 12 9.57 2.67 7.26
CA ALA A 12 8.74 3.36 6.28
C ALA A 12 7.53 2.54 5.79
N THR A 13 7.36 1.29 6.24
CA THR A 13 6.22 0.45 5.84
C THR A 13 4.94 1.00 6.44
N PRO A 14 3.96 1.44 5.62
CA PRO A 14 2.70 1.94 6.14
C PRO A 14 1.90 0.82 6.83
N PRO A 15 0.97 1.16 7.74
CA PRO A 15 0.06 0.18 8.35
C PRO A 15 -0.71 -0.60 7.28
N THR A 16 -0.95 -1.90 7.53
CA THR A 16 -1.69 -2.81 6.63
C THR A 16 -3.19 -2.49 6.51
N ALA A 17 -3.75 -1.72 7.44
CA ALA A 17 -5.11 -1.21 7.35
C ALA A 17 -5.16 -0.06 6.34
N LEU A 18 -5.32 -0.39 5.05
CA LEU A 18 -5.39 0.60 3.98
C LEU A 18 -6.79 1.21 3.93
N ARG A 19 -6.87 2.55 4.02
CA ARG A 19 -8.14 3.29 3.99
C ARG A 19 -8.95 3.04 2.72
N ILE A 20 -8.30 2.68 1.61
CA ILE A 20 -8.97 2.37 0.35
C ILE A 20 -9.90 1.14 0.47
N ILE A 21 -9.56 0.17 1.32
CA ILE A 21 -10.37 -1.04 1.55
C ILE A 21 -11.66 -0.66 2.29
N GLU A 22 -11.54 0.18 3.31
CA GLU A 22 -12.68 0.70 4.08
C GLU A 22 -13.58 1.58 3.22
N LEU A 23 -13.00 2.51 2.45
CA LEU A 23 -13.74 3.35 1.52
C LEU A 23 -14.48 2.53 0.46
N THR A 24 -13.87 1.46 -0.05
CA THR A 24 -14.55 0.58 -1.00
C THR A 24 -15.78 -0.04 -0.35
N ALA A 25 -15.69 -0.53 0.89
CA ALA A 25 -16.86 -1.06 1.61
C ALA A 25 -17.94 0.00 1.86
N GLU A 26 -17.54 1.22 2.24
CA GLU A 26 -18.46 2.35 2.47
C GLU A 26 -19.16 2.81 1.18
N LEU A 27 -18.49 2.70 0.03
CA LEU A 27 -18.98 3.18 -1.27
C LEU A 27 -19.63 2.06 -2.09
N THR A 28 -19.64 0.81 -1.61
CA THR A 28 -20.28 -0.31 -2.31
C THR A 28 -21.75 -0.39 -1.91
N ARG A 29 -22.64 -0.40 -2.91
CA ARG A 29 -24.09 -0.56 -2.75
C ARG A 29 -24.43 -2.00 -2.37
N HIS A 30 -25.66 -2.21 -1.91
CA HIS A 30 -26.15 -3.54 -1.50
C HIS A 30 -26.10 -4.60 -2.61
N ASP A 31 -26.11 -4.20 -3.88
CA ASP A 31 -25.99 -5.08 -5.05
C ASP A 31 -24.53 -5.38 -5.45
N GLY A 32 -23.55 -4.84 -4.71
CA GLY A 32 -22.12 -4.99 -4.99
C GLY A 32 -21.57 -4.00 -6.02
N SER A 33 -22.38 -3.08 -6.55
CA SER A 33 -21.92 -2.01 -7.43
C SER A 33 -21.29 -0.86 -6.65
N LEU A 34 -20.37 -0.12 -7.28
CA LEU A 34 -19.78 1.07 -6.67
C LEU A 34 -20.71 2.27 -6.85
N ASP A 35 -20.97 2.99 -5.77
CA ASP A 35 -21.70 4.26 -5.80
C ASP A 35 -20.80 5.40 -6.31
N LEU A 36 -20.84 5.65 -7.61
CA LEU A 36 -20.01 6.67 -8.26
C LEU A 36 -20.33 8.09 -7.81
N ASP A 37 -21.59 8.38 -7.47
CA ASP A 37 -22.00 9.70 -7.00
C ASP A 37 -21.45 9.96 -5.59
N ALA A 38 -21.57 8.97 -4.70
CA ALA A 38 -20.98 9.04 -3.36
C ALA A 38 -19.44 9.08 -3.40
N ALA A 39 -18.82 8.36 -4.34
CA ALA A 39 -17.37 8.40 -4.55
C ALA A 39 -16.91 9.79 -5.03
N ALA A 40 -17.62 10.38 -6.00
CA ALA A 40 -17.33 11.72 -6.51
C ALA A 40 -17.49 12.80 -5.42
N ALA A 41 -18.51 12.68 -4.56
CA ALA A 41 -18.67 13.57 -3.41
C ALA A 41 -17.50 13.50 -2.42
N ARG A 42 -16.78 12.37 -2.39
CA ARG A 42 -15.63 12.10 -1.50
C ARG A 42 -14.32 11.99 -2.26
N GLN A 43 -14.20 12.63 -3.42
CA GLN A 43 -13.04 12.50 -4.31
C GLN A 43 -11.70 12.71 -3.57
N LYS A 44 -11.62 13.68 -2.67
CA LYS A 44 -10.40 13.95 -1.88
C LYS A 44 -10.00 12.77 -0.98
N ASP A 45 -10.96 12.11 -0.36
CA ASP A 45 -10.72 10.94 0.49
C ASP A 45 -10.25 9.76 -0.37
N VAL A 46 -10.86 9.58 -1.54
CA VAL A 46 -10.51 8.54 -2.51
C VAL A 46 -9.09 8.76 -3.04
N ASP A 47 -8.72 9.99 -3.39
CA ASP A 47 -7.39 10.35 -3.87
C ASP A 47 -6.33 10.10 -2.78
N ALA A 48 -6.60 10.52 -1.54
CA ALA A 48 -5.69 10.32 -0.41
C ALA A 48 -5.50 8.83 -0.09
N ALA A 49 -6.59 8.06 -0.07
CA ALA A 49 -6.53 6.62 0.15
C ALA A 49 -5.81 5.87 -0.98
N SER A 50 -5.96 6.34 -2.23
CA SER A 50 -5.25 5.80 -3.39
C SER A 50 -3.74 6.09 -3.30
N ALA A 51 -3.36 7.31 -2.93
CA ALA A 51 -1.95 7.66 -2.70
C ALA A 51 -1.33 6.80 -1.60
N GLN A 52 -2.03 6.62 -0.46
CA GLN A 52 -1.60 5.74 0.61
C GLN A 52 -1.37 4.30 0.13
N ALA A 53 -2.31 3.75 -0.66
CA ALA A 53 -2.20 2.39 -1.18
C ALA A 53 -1.01 2.23 -2.14
N GLN A 54 -0.74 3.25 -2.96
CA GLN A 54 0.39 3.26 -3.89
C GLN A 54 1.73 3.34 -3.16
N ASP A 55 1.84 4.15 -2.11
CA ASP A 55 3.02 4.22 -1.26
C ASP A 55 3.27 2.89 -0.53
N TYR A 56 2.21 2.26 0.00
CA TYR A 56 2.30 0.94 0.61
C TYR A 56 2.81 -0.12 -0.39
N ALA A 57 2.25 -0.15 -1.61
CA ALA A 57 2.65 -1.09 -2.64
C ALA A 57 4.11 -0.89 -3.06
N SER A 58 4.54 0.36 -3.24
CA SER A 58 5.91 0.73 -3.61
C SER A 58 6.91 0.32 -2.53
N THR A 59 6.66 0.69 -1.27
CA THR A 59 7.54 0.35 -0.14
C THR A 59 7.62 -1.15 0.07
N THR A 60 6.50 -1.85 0.01
CA THR A 60 6.46 -3.31 0.12
C THR A 60 7.24 -3.98 -1.02
N GLY A 61 7.14 -3.45 -2.25
CA GLY A 61 7.92 -3.91 -3.41
C GLY A 61 9.42 -3.80 -3.17
N ARG A 62 9.90 -2.62 -2.74
CA ARG A 62 11.32 -2.38 -2.42
C ARG A 62 11.82 -3.29 -1.30
N LEU A 63 11.01 -3.52 -0.27
CA LEU A 63 11.35 -4.43 0.82
C LEU A 63 11.47 -5.89 0.35
N LYS A 64 10.55 -6.35 -0.49
CA LYS A 64 10.61 -7.70 -1.09
C LYS A 64 11.86 -7.87 -1.94
N GLU A 65 12.24 -6.87 -2.73
CA GLU A 65 13.47 -6.90 -3.52
C GLU A 65 14.72 -6.91 -2.63
N ALA A 66 14.76 -6.08 -1.60
CA ALA A 66 15.85 -6.04 -0.64
C ALA A 66 16.03 -7.39 0.09
N LEU A 67 14.92 -8.00 0.51
CA LEU A 67 14.90 -9.34 1.12
C LEU A 67 15.41 -10.40 0.15
N ARG A 68 14.93 -10.41 -1.10
CA ARG A 68 15.42 -11.34 -2.14
C ARG A 68 16.92 -11.19 -2.36
N TRP A 69 17.44 -9.96 -2.34
CA TRP A 69 18.87 -9.69 -2.52
C TRP A 69 19.69 -10.22 -1.34
N HIS A 70 19.22 -10.04 -0.10
CA HIS A 70 19.89 -10.55 1.12
C HIS A 70 19.85 -12.06 1.25
N LEU A 71 18.74 -12.70 0.86
CA LEU A 71 18.57 -14.15 0.92
C LEU A 71 19.26 -14.88 -0.24
N ARG A 72 19.82 -14.16 -1.20
CA ARG A 72 20.48 -14.76 -2.36
C ARG A 72 21.78 -15.45 -1.89
N PRO A 73 21.97 -16.75 -2.17
CA PRO A 73 23.14 -17.48 -1.72
C PRO A 73 24.40 -16.84 -2.31
N ARG A 74 25.35 -16.49 -1.43
CA ARG A 74 26.68 -16.06 -1.87
C ARG A 74 27.37 -17.29 -2.43
N ARG A 75 27.47 -17.38 -3.75
CA ARG A 75 28.33 -18.37 -4.39
C ARG A 75 29.77 -18.05 -3.99
N SER A 76 30.35 -18.90 -3.14
CA SER A 76 31.80 -19.03 -2.98
C SER A 76 32.42 -19.62 -4.23
#